data_AF-A0A0N8PVF6-F1
#
_entry.id   AF-A0A0N8PVF6-F1
#
_cell.length_a   1.000
_cell.length_b   1.000
_cell.length_c   1.000
_cell.angle_alpha   90.00
_cell.angle_beta   90.00
_cell.angle_gamma   90.00
#
_symmetry.space_group_name_H-M   'P 1'
#
loop_
_entity.id
_entity.type
_entity.pdbx_description
1 polymer ?
#
loop_
_entity_poly.entity_id
_entity_poly.type
_entity_poly.pdbx_seq_one_letter_code
_entity_poly.pdbx_strand_id
1 'polypeptide(L)'
;MSNYPIDVSNFHDTLLRLKGMVSVESSVENLEPIDREMLSLSDYAHLPHAVLRRTNGGLENEVFLQFEFEIERSEEGLVALEFISWFIRDQARGGNTVQLRPFALPPETPYGRQLGTTLKFHIDLFIDDVIDTLEPAFAKIRELDASLNLAIRLYQIPVKTSAI
;
A
#
# COMPACT_ATOMS: atom_id res chain seq x y z
N MET A 1 13.26 3.68 -14.07
CA MET A 1 11.80 3.71 -14.30
C MET A 1 11.34 2.27 -14.26
N SER A 2 10.63 1.90 -13.20
CA SER A 2 10.07 0.56 -13.06
C SER A 2 8.93 0.41 -14.07
N ASN A 3 9.02 -0.55 -14.99
CA ASN A 3 7.93 -0.87 -15.91
C ASN A 3 6.91 -1.73 -15.15
N TYR A 4 6.04 -1.07 -14.38
CA TYR A 4 4.95 -1.76 -13.69
C TYR A 4 3.89 -2.26 -14.68
N PRO A 5 3.20 -3.37 -14.38
CA PRO A 5 1.99 -3.76 -15.11
C PRO A 5 0.99 -2.60 -15.20
N ILE A 6 0.16 -2.59 -16.24
CA ILE A 6 -0.74 -1.45 -16.53
C ILE A 6 -1.70 -1.16 -15.37
N ASP A 7 -2.23 -2.20 -14.73
CA ASP A 7 -3.19 -2.05 -13.64
C ASP A 7 -2.55 -1.47 -12.37
N VAL A 8 -1.31 -1.87 -12.09
CA VAL A 8 -0.48 -1.29 -11.01
C VAL A 8 -0.17 0.17 -11.32
N SER A 9 0.24 0.46 -12.56
CA SER A 9 0.55 1.83 -13.02
C SER A 9 -0.67 2.75 -12.90
N ASN A 10 -1.85 2.29 -13.32
CA ASN A 10 -3.08 3.07 -13.21
C ASN A 10 -3.42 3.40 -11.75
N PHE A 11 -3.27 2.44 -10.85
CA PHE A 11 -3.51 2.67 -9.42
C PHE A 11 -2.49 3.64 -8.81
N HIS A 12 -1.21 3.55 -9.22
CA HIS A 12 -0.19 4.53 -8.85
C HIS A 12 -0.60 5.93 -9.30
N ASP A 13 -1.00 6.10 -10.55
CA ASP A 13 -1.42 7.38 -11.10
C ASP A 13 -2.65 7.93 -10.36
N THR A 14 -3.59 7.05 -9.97
CA THR A 14 -4.74 7.44 -9.15
C THR A 14 -4.34 7.96 -7.78
N LEU A 15 -3.43 7.28 -7.09
CA LEU A 15 -2.92 7.74 -5.80
C LEU A 15 -2.12 9.04 -5.96
N LEU A 16 -1.17 9.07 -6.91
CA LEU A 16 -0.29 10.21 -7.15
C LEU A 16 -1.04 11.48 -7.57
N ARG A 17 -2.23 11.36 -8.17
CA ARG A 17 -3.03 12.54 -8.54
C ARG A 17 -3.59 13.26 -7.33
N LEU A 18 -3.72 12.65 -6.15
CA LEU A 18 -4.27 13.32 -4.98
C LEU A 18 -3.33 14.48 -4.57
N LYS A 19 -3.90 15.63 -4.18
CA LYS A 19 -3.08 16.72 -3.65
C LYS A 19 -2.39 16.26 -2.36
N GLY A 20 -1.14 16.66 -2.16
CA GLY A 20 -0.35 16.25 -1.00
C GLY A 20 0.29 14.87 -1.11
N MET A 21 0.14 14.13 -2.21
CA MET A 21 0.90 12.88 -2.45
C MET A 21 2.24 13.17 -3.11
N VAL A 22 3.32 12.58 -2.62
CA VAL A 22 4.69 12.81 -3.11
C VAL A 22 5.14 11.71 -4.06
N SER A 23 5.04 10.46 -3.59
CA SER A 23 5.52 9.28 -4.31
C SER A 23 4.62 8.09 -4.03
N VAL A 24 4.62 7.14 -4.98
CA VAL A 24 3.98 5.84 -4.84
C VAL A 24 4.89 4.80 -5.50
N GLU A 25 5.18 3.73 -4.77
CA GLU A 25 5.93 2.57 -5.24
C GLU A 25 5.16 1.30 -4.90
N SER A 26 5.45 0.21 -5.60
CA SER A 26 4.83 -1.08 -5.30
C SER A 26 5.81 -2.24 -5.37
N SER A 27 5.55 -3.24 -4.54
CA SER A 27 6.19 -4.56 -4.59
C SER A 27 5.13 -5.67 -4.63
N VAL A 28 5.57 -6.82 -5.14
CA VAL A 28 4.82 -8.07 -5.10
C VAL A 28 5.72 -9.14 -4.50
N GLU A 29 5.23 -9.87 -3.51
CA GLU A 29 5.98 -10.91 -2.81
C GLU A 29 5.11 -12.17 -2.63
N ASN A 30 5.73 -13.34 -2.79
CA ASN A 30 5.15 -14.59 -2.32
C ASN A 30 5.56 -14.78 -0.86
N LEU A 31 4.58 -14.78 0.04
CA LEU A 31 4.84 -14.92 1.48
C LEU A 31 4.76 -16.37 1.97
N GLU A 32 4.34 -17.33 1.15
CA GLU A 32 4.24 -18.75 1.52
C GLU A 32 5.55 -19.31 2.15
N PRO A 33 6.76 -18.95 1.68
CA PRO A 33 8.00 -19.42 2.30
C PRO A 33 8.33 -18.76 3.64
N ILE A 34 7.58 -17.72 4.06
CA ILE A 34 7.86 -16.94 5.25
C ILE A 34 7.14 -17.55 6.44
N ASP A 35 7.92 -18.12 7.36
CA ASP A 35 7.41 -18.63 8.63
C ASP A 35 7.40 -17.54 9.73
N ARG A 36 6.88 -17.90 10.90
CA ARG A 36 6.73 -17.01 12.04
C ARG A 36 8.07 -16.61 12.65
N GLU A 37 9.05 -17.50 12.60
CA GLU A 37 10.38 -17.34 13.18
C GLU A 37 11.18 -16.29 12.40
N MET A 38 11.04 -16.28 11.07
CA MET A 38 11.67 -15.32 10.16
C MET A 38 11.27 -13.87 10.46
N LEU A 39 10.05 -13.61 10.96
CA LEU A 39 9.55 -12.28 11.34
C LEU A 39 10.33 -11.58 12.47
N SER A 40 11.35 -12.23 13.04
CA SER A 40 12.27 -11.62 13.99
C SER A 40 13.53 -11.02 13.35
N LEU A 41 13.77 -11.31 12.07
CA LEU A 41 14.94 -10.85 11.33
C LEU A 41 14.68 -9.47 10.72
N SER A 42 15.73 -8.64 10.64
CA SER A 42 15.66 -7.27 10.13
C SER A 42 15.12 -7.18 8.70
N ASP A 43 15.39 -8.19 7.88
CA ASP A 43 15.08 -8.19 6.45
C ASP A 43 13.57 -8.29 6.18
N TYR A 44 12.79 -8.68 7.20
CA TYR A 44 11.33 -8.77 7.13
C TYR A 44 10.64 -7.63 7.89
N ALA A 45 11.38 -6.62 8.35
CA ALA A 45 10.84 -5.51 9.14
C ALA A 45 9.75 -4.68 8.40
N HIS A 46 9.73 -4.71 7.07
CA HIS A 46 8.72 -4.04 6.24
C HIS A 46 7.40 -4.80 6.17
N LEU A 47 7.38 -6.10 6.48
CA LEU A 47 6.20 -6.95 6.34
C LEU A 47 5.10 -6.65 7.37
N PRO A 48 3.84 -7.04 7.12
CA PRO A 48 2.72 -6.86 8.03
C PRO A 48 2.75 -7.88 9.20
N HIS A 49 3.65 -7.67 10.16
CA HIS A 49 3.97 -8.61 11.24
C HIS A 49 2.75 -9.14 12.02
N ALA A 50 1.80 -8.27 12.35
CA ALA A 50 0.62 -8.69 13.13
C ALA A 50 -0.27 -9.66 12.34
N VAL A 51 -0.39 -9.47 11.02
CA VAL A 51 -1.16 -10.34 10.13
C VAL A 51 -0.46 -11.70 10.04
N LEU A 52 0.82 -11.70 9.67
CA LEU A 52 1.60 -12.94 9.51
C LEU A 52 1.72 -13.74 10.80
N ARG A 53 1.76 -13.08 11.97
CA ARG A 53 1.74 -13.78 13.26
C ARG A 53 0.42 -14.47 13.57
N ARG A 54 -0.71 -13.99 13.05
CA ARG A 54 -2.03 -14.61 13.23
C ARG A 54 -2.22 -15.84 12.35
N THR A 55 -1.63 -15.82 11.15
CA THR A 55 -1.65 -16.92 10.17
C THR A 55 -0.50 -17.90 10.34
N ASN A 56 0.44 -17.61 11.25
CA ASN A 56 1.66 -18.40 11.49
C ASN A 56 2.62 -18.44 10.28
N GLY A 57 2.71 -17.35 9.53
CA GLY A 57 3.46 -17.24 8.29
C GLY A 57 2.60 -16.70 7.14
N GLY A 58 3.12 -16.72 5.92
CA GLY A 58 2.29 -16.53 4.72
C GLY A 58 1.40 -17.74 4.44
N LEU A 59 0.34 -17.51 3.67
CA LEU A 59 -0.59 -18.57 3.28
C LEU A 59 -0.24 -19.14 1.90
N GLU A 60 -0.63 -20.40 1.68
CA GLU A 60 -0.46 -21.08 0.39
C GLU A 60 -1.34 -20.40 -0.68
N ASN A 61 -0.80 -20.24 -1.89
CA ASN A 61 -1.48 -19.58 -3.02
C ASN A 61 -1.95 -18.14 -2.73
N GLU A 62 -1.35 -17.48 -1.73
CA GLU A 62 -1.58 -16.07 -1.43
C GLU A 62 -0.46 -15.21 -2.03
N VAL A 63 -0.83 -14.13 -2.70
CA VAL A 63 0.12 -13.10 -3.13
C VAL A 63 -0.05 -11.85 -2.27
N PHE A 64 1.07 -11.35 -1.79
CA PHE A 64 1.15 -10.08 -1.08
C PHE A 64 1.53 -8.96 -2.04
N LEU A 65 0.66 -7.97 -2.17
CA LEU A 65 0.91 -6.75 -2.91
C LEU A 65 0.97 -5.58 -1.94
N GLN A 66 2.02 -4.78 -2.03
CA GLN A 66 2.19 -3.61 -1.20
C GLN A 66 2.33 -2.38 -2.07
N PHE A 67 1.56 -1.33 -1.76
CA PHE A 67 1.75 0.01 -2.29
C PHE A 67 2.29 0.90 -1.18
N GLU A 68 3.52 1.35 -1.30
CA GLU A 68 4.13 2.34 -0.42
C GLU A 68 3.85 3.73 -0.98
N PHE A 69 3.39 4.66 -0.14
CA PHE A 69 3.25 6.05 -0.53
C PHE A 69 3.77 7.01 0.53
N GLU A 70 4.20 8.18 0.05
CA GLU A 70 4.62 9.31 0.87
C GLU A 70 3.68 10.50 0.67
N ILE A 71 3.40 11.20 1.76
CA ILE A 71 2.64 12.46 1.75
C ILE A 71 3.54 13.66 2.03
N GLU A 72 3.13 14.81 1.52
CA GLU A 72 3.65 16.09 1.93
C GLU A 72 3.31 16.34 3.41
N ARG A 73 4.15 17.12 4.09
CA ARG A 73 3.88 17.60 5.45
C ARG A 73 3.08 18.90 5.41
N SER A 74 1.94 18.83 4.77
CA SER A 74 1.01 19.94 4.52
C SER A 74 -0.40 19.56 4.96
N GLU A 75 -1.31 20.54 4.98
CA GLU A 75 -2.73 20.28 5.21
C GLU A 75 -3.29 19.36 4.13
N GLU A 76 -2.89 19.54 2.87
CA GLU A 76 -3.28 18.68 1.76
C GLU A 76 -2.81 17.24 1.95
N GLY A 77 -1.57 17.03 2.42
CA GLY A 77 -1.05 15.69 2.71
C GLY A 77 -1.83 14.99 3.81
N LEU A 78 -2.22 15.72 4.87
CA LEU A 78 -3.05 15.17 5.95
C LEU A 78 -4.46 14.82 5.46
N VAL A 79 -5.08 15.66 4.63
CA VAL A 79 -6.38 15.37 4.02
C VAL A 79 -6.31 14.14 3.11
N ALA A 80 -5.27 14.01 2.29
CA ALA A 80 -5.06 12.83 1.45
C ALA A 80 -4.91 11.55 2.29
N LEU A 81 -4.11 11.60 3.37
CA LEU A 81 -3.94 10.48 4.28
C LEU A 81 -5.26 10.11 4.97
N GLU A 82 -6.03 11.07 5.46
CA GLU A 82 -7.33 10.81 6.09
C GLU A 82 -8.30 10.15 5.10
N PHE A 83 -8.36 10.65 3.87
CA PHE A 83 -9.19 10.08 2.81
C PHE A 83 -8.78 8.64 2.47
N ILE A 84 -7.49 8.38 2.24
CA ILE A 84 -6.98 7.03 1.95
C ILE A 84 -7.23 6.10 3.15
N SER A 85 -7.02 6.58 4.37
CA SER A 85 -7.30 5.82 5.60
C SER A 85 -8.75 5.40 5.70
N TRP A 86 -9.68 6.33 5.42
CA TRP A 86 -11.10 6.04 5.36
C TRP A 86 -11.43 5.03 4.25
N PHE A 87 -10.89 5.24 3.04
CA PHE A 87 -11.17 4.40 1.88
C PHE A 87 -10.70 2.96 2.10
N ILE A 88 -9.47 2.76 2.55
CA ILE A 88 -8.92 1.42 2.83
C ILE A 88 -9.69 0.73 3.95
N ARG A 89 -10.08 1.46 5.00
CA ARG A 89 -10.96 0.92 6.05
C ARG A 89 -12.32 0.49 5.50
N ASP A 90 -12.89 1.25 4.57
CA ASP A 90 -14.16 0.92 3.93
C ASP A 90 -14.04 -0.35 3.07
N GLN A 91 -12.96 -0.46 2.28
CA GLN A 91 -12.63 -1.66 1.52
C GLN A 91 -12.47 -2.90 2.41
N ALA A 92 -11.76 -2.76 3.53
CA ALA A 92 -11.60 -3.84 4.51
C ALA A 92 -12.95 -4.26 5.13
N ARG A 93 -13.81 -3.30 5.48
CA ARG A 93 -15.19 -3.57 5.95
C ARG A 93 -16.05 -4.25 4.89
N GLY A 94 -15.78 -3.99 3.61
CA GLY A 94 -16.41 -4.63 2.46
C GLY A 94 -15.96 -6.08 2.24
N GLY A 95 -15.03 -6.60 3.05
CA GLY A 95 -14.56 -7.98 2.97
C GLY A 95 -13.26 -8.17 2.18
N ASN A 96 -12.63 -7.08 1.73
CA ASN A 96 -11.33 -7.18 1.08
C ASN A 96 -10.22 -7.37 2.12
N THR A 97 -9.30 -8.30 1.87
CA THR A 97 -8.11 -8.50 2.72
C THR A 97 -7.08 -7.41 2.43
N VAL A 98 -7.35 -6.21 2.95
CA VAL A 98 -6.53 -5.00 2.76
C VAL A 98 -6.36 -4.27 4.09
N GLN A 99 -5.20 -3.62 4.28
CA GLN A 99 -4.97 -2.72 5.40
C GLN A 99 -4.11 -1.53 5.00
N LEU A 100 -4.21 -0.45 5.79
CA LEU A 100 -3.30 0.68 5.73
C LEU A 100 -2.40 0.64 6.97
N ARG A 101 -1.09 0.80 6.79
CA ARG A 101 -0.12 0.73 7.88
C ARG A 101 0.95 1.82 7.75
N PRO A 102 1.30 2.54 8.82
CA PRO A 102 2.44 3.44 8.80
C PRO A 102 3.75 2.64 8.73
N PHE A 103 4.72 3.18 8.01
CA PHE A 103 6.08 2.66 7.93
C PHE A 103 7.08 3.78 8.14
N ALA A 104 8.12 3.53 8.94
CA ALA A 104 9.19 4.48 9.17
C ALA A 104 10.47 3.71 9.51
N LEU A 105 11.60 4.29 9.13
CA LEU A 105 12.90 3.77 9.51
C LEU A 105 13.21 4.04 10.99
N PRO A 106 14.17 3.31 11.60
CA PRO A 106 14.59 3.55 12.98
C PRO A 106 14.90 5.04 13.24
N PRO A 107 14.58 5.58 14.42
CA PRO A 107 14.71 7.02 14.71
C PRO A 107 16.17 7.51 14.60
N GLU A 108 17.09 6.63 15.00
CA GLU A 108 18.57 6.67 15.04
C GLU A 108 19.29 5.85 13.95
N THR A 109 20.31 6.35 13.25
CA THR A 109 21.36 5.51 12.60
C THR A 109 22.74 6.04 12.91
N PRO A 110 23.84 5.30 12.62
CA PRO A 110 25.20 5.85 12.64
C PRO A 110 25.39 7.10 11.78
N TYR A 111 24.49 7.37 10.82
CA TYR A 111 24.51 8.55 9.94
C TYR A 111 23.65 9.71 10.46
N GLY A 112 23.02 9.57 11.62
CA GLY A 112 22.26 10.61 12.30
C GLY A 112 20.76 10.32 12.44
N ARG A 113 20.03 11.37 12.84
CA ARG A 113 18.60 11.32 13.15
C ARG A 113 17.75 11.22 11.88
N GLN A 114 16.91 10.18 11.83
CA GLN A 114 15.89 9.97 10.78
C GLN A 114 14.47 10.31 11.26
N LEU A 115 14.26 10.44 12.57
CA LEU A 115 12.91 10.68 13.10
C LEU A 115 12.32 11.97 12.52
N GLY A 116 11.13 11.82 11.93
CA GLY A 116 10.43 12.89 11.25
C GLY A 116 10.92 13.13 9.83
N THR A 117 11.69 12.23 9.21
CA THR A 117 12.06 12.34 7.78
C THR A 117 11.61 11.17 6.91
N THR A 118 11.20 10.05 7.51
CA THR A 118 11.04 8.76 6.81
C THR A 118 9.64 8.17 6.90
N LEU A 119 8.65 8.94 7.38
CA LEU A 119 7.28 8.45 7.50
C LEU A 119 6.67 8.23 6.12
N LYS A 120 6.31 6.98 5.86
CA LYS A 120 5.57 6.51 4.69
C LYS A 120 4.38 5.66 5.15
N PHE A 121 3.54 5.27 4.21
CA PHE A 121 2.36 4.46 4.48
C PHE A 121 2.23 3.34 3.45
N HIS A 122 1.87 2.16 3.91
CA HIS A 122 1.72 0.96 3.09
C HIS A 122 0.25 0.61 2.99
N ILE A 123 -0.25 0.46 1.78
CA ILE A 123 -1.49 -0.27 1.48
C ILE A 123 -1.08 -1.71 1.20
N ASP A 124 -1.38 -2.58 2.14
CA ASP A 124 -1.07 -4.01 2.10
C ASP A 124 -2.31 -4.75 1.60
N LEU A 125 -2.21 -5.46 0.47
CA LEU A 125 -3.25 -6.35 -0.05
C LEU A 125 -2.76 -7.80 0.02
N PHE A 126 -3.65 -8.68 0.45
CA PHE A 126 -3.46 -10.12 0.43
C PHE A 126 -4.50 -10.72 -0.52
N ILE A 127 -4.03 -11.47 -1.50
CA ILE A 127 -4.86 -11.97 -2.59
C ILE A 127 -4.73 -13.47 -2.64
N ASP A 128 -5.79 -14.13 -2.22
CA ASP A 128 -5.92 -15.58 -2.20
C ASP A 128 -6.11 -16.16 -3.61
N ASP A 129 -5.98 -17.49 -3.72
CA ASP A 129 -6.26 -18.28 -4.92
C ASP A 129 -5.44 -17.86 -6.16
N VAL A 130 -4.24 -17.34 -5.95
CA VAL A 130 -3.31 -16.95 -7.01
C VAL A 130 -2.47 -18.15 -7.43
N ILE A 131 -2.98 -18.91 -8.40
CA ILE A 131 -2.34 -20.12 -8.94
C ILE A 131 -1.89 -19.86 -10.37
N ASP A 132 -0.62 -20.13 -10.67
CA ASP A 132 0.04 -20.06 -11.99
C ASP A 132 0.03 -18.69 -12.72
N THR A 133 -0.81 -17.73 -12.31
CA THR A 133 -0.96 -16.42 -12.96
C THR A 133 -1.27 -15.32 -11.94
N LEU A 134 -0.78 -14.09 -12.17
CA LEU A 134 -1.10 -12.91 -11.33
C LEU A 134 -2.41 -12.21 -11.72
N GLU A 135 -3.21 -12.79 -12.63
CA GLU A 135 -4.44 -12.14 -13.10
C GLU A 135 -5.45 -11.85 -11.98
N PRO A 136 -5.68 -12.72 -10.97
CA PRO A 136 -6.55 -12.39 -9.85
C PRO A 136 -6.06 -11.15 -9.09
N ALA A 137 -4.74 -10.98 -8.98
CA ALA A 137 -4.14 -9.83 -8.35
C ALA A 137 -4.38 -8.54 -9.14
N PHE A 138 -4.19 -8.58 -10.46
CA PHE A 138 -4.48 -7.45 -11.33
C PHE A 138 -5.96 -7.09 -11.38
N ALA A 139 -6.86 -8.08 -11.43
CA ALA A 139 -8.29 -7.86 -11.34
C ALA A 139 -8.66 -7.11 -10.05
N LYS A 140 -8.08 -7.51 -8.91
CA LYS A 140 -8.30 -6.84 -7.63
C LYS A 140 -7.83 -5.40 -7.63
N ILE A 141 -6.66 -5.13 -8.20
CA ILE A 141 -6.12 -3.77 -8.33
C ILE A 141 -7.04 -2.93 -9.22
N ARG A 142 -7.53 -3.45 -10.35
CA ARG A 142 -8.48 -2.72 -11.22
C ARG A 142 -9.78 -2.37 -10.50
N GLU A 143 -10.34 -3.28 -9.73
CA GLU A 143 -11.53 -3.03 -8.92
C GLU A 143 -11.29 -1.96 -7.84
N LEU A 144 -10.14 -2.03 -7.18
CA LEU A 144 -9.75 -1.06 -6.16
C LEU A 144 -9.54 0.32 -6.77
N ASP A 145 -8.88 0.40 -7.93
CA ASP A 145 -8.66 1.64 -8.67
C ASP A 145 -9.98 2.27 -9.14
N ALA A 146 -10.89 1.48 -9.71
CA ALA A 146 -12.21 1.95 -10.12
C ALA A 146 -13.01 2.49 -8.92
N SER A 147 -12.94 1.80 -7.78
CA SER A 147 -13.59 2.20 -6.53
C SER A 147 -13.00 3.49 -5.96
N LEU A 148 -11.67 3.64 -5.98
CA LEU A 148 -10.98 4.84 -5.54
C LEU A 148 -11.33 6.03 -6.43
N ASN A 149 -11.32 5.84 -7.75
CA ASN A 149 -11.75 6.86 -8.72
C ASN A 149 -13.21 7.30 -8.49
N LEU A 150 -14.09 6.36 -8.19
CA LEU A 150 -15.48 6.67 -7.86
C LEU A 150 -15.56 7.50 -6.57
N ALA A 151 -14.88 7.08 -5.50
CA ALA A 151 -14.84 7.80 -4.23
C ALA A 151 -14.29 9.23 -4.40
N ILE A 152 -13.18 9.39 -5.12
CA ILE A 152 -12.59 10.71 -5.43
C ILE A 152 -13.63 11.63 -6.08
N ARG A 153 -14.39 11.13 -7.05
CA ARG A 153 -15.44 11.91 -7.73
C ARG A 153 -16.62 12.23 -6.82
N LEU A 154 -17.12 11.24 -6.06
CA LEU A 154 -18.31 11.39 -5.22
C LEU A 154 -18.08 12.37 -4.06
N TYR A 155 -16.91 12.29 -3.42
CA TYR A 155 -16.56 13.14 -2.28
C TYR A 155 -15.77 14.39 -2.69
N GLN A 156 -15.63 14.63 -3.99
CA GLN A 156 -14.94 15.80 -4.56
C GLN A 156 -13.54 15.99 -3.96
N ILE A 157 -12.80 14.88 -3.81
CA ILE A 157 -11.48 14.89 -3.19
C ILE A 157 -10.52 15.74 -4.04
N PRO A 158 -9.72 16.64 -3.41
CA PRO A 158 -8.80 17.48 -4.14
C PRO A 158 -7.72 16.68 -4.89
N VAL A 159 -7.63 16.91 -6.21
CA VAL A 159 -6.61 16.34 -7.07
C VAL A 159 -5.68 17.44 -7.61
N LYS A 160 -4.45 17.06 -7.94
CA LYS A 160 -3.49 17.91 -8.64
C LYS A 160 -4.07 18.30 -9.99
N THR A 161 -4.01 19.58 -10.32
CA THR A 161 -4.34 20.05 -11.66
C THR A 161 -3.29 19.48 -12.61
N SER A 162 -3.70 18.75 -13.64
CA SER A 162 -2.77 18.35 -14.70
C SER A 162 -2.08 19.61 -15.23
N ALA A 163 -0.76 19.62 -15.28
CA ALA A 163 -0.05 20.64 -16.04
C ALA A 163 -0.50 20.50 -17.50
N ILE A 164 -1.13 21.55 -18.03
CA ILE A 164 -1.51 21.67 -19.44
C ILE A 164 -0.25 21.81 -20.27
#